data_AF-A0A942LP72-F1
#
_entry.id   AF-A0A942LP72-F1
#
_cell.length_a   1.000
_cell.length_b   1.000
_cell.length_c   1.000
_cell.angle_alpha   90.00
_cell.angle_beta   90.00
_cell.angle_gamma   90.00
#
_symmetry.space_group_name_H-M   'P 1'
#
loop_
_entity.id
_entity.type
_entity.pdbx_description
1 polymer ?
#
loop_
_entity_poly.entity_id
_entity_poly.type
_entity_poly.pdbx_seq_one_letter_code
_entity_poly.pdbx_strand_id
1 'polypeptide(L)' 'MQNAEAIERLTEIKEQMLELLEAAKDLLPEGTTKERAKCYWYAHIKTAILKEHEFLGGSLVTVDDTISELGEDSEEDE' A
#
# COMPACT_ATOMS: atom_id res chain seq x y z
N MET A 1 15.99 -6.74 16.53
CA MET A 1 16.81 -5.62 15.99
C MET A 1 16.89 -5.60 14.45
N GLN A 2 17.10 -6.72 13.75
CA GLN A 2 17.19 -6.74 12.27
C GLN A 2 15.88 -6.37 11.57
N ASN A 3 14.72 -6.73 12.13
CA ASN A 3 13.42 -6.40 11.56
C ASN A 3 13.06 -4.92 11.72
N ALA A 4 13.61 -4.20 12.70
CA ALA A 4 13.28 -2.79 12.91
C ALA A 4 13.73 -1.91 11.74
N GLU A 5 14.95 -2.11 11.24
CA GLU A 5 15.45 -1.41 10.04
C GLU A 5 14.64 -1.82 8.78
N ALA A 6 14.24 -3.09 8.68
CA ALA A 6 13.41 -3.57 7.59
C ALA A 6 12.00 -2.95 7.61
N ILE A 7 11.38 -2.84 8.79
CA ILE A 7 10.07 -2.21 9.01
C ILE A 7 10.12 -0.73 8.66
N GLU A 8 11.14 -0.02 9.14
CA GLU A 8 11.35 1.40 8.81
C GLU A 8 11.46 1.57 7.30
N ARG A 9 12.35 0.79 6.66
CA ARG A 9 12.57 0.89 5.22
C ARG A 9 11.35 0.49 4.40
N LEU A 10 10.61 -0.54 4.80
CA LEU A 10 9.37 -0.94 4.13
C LEU A 10 8.29 0.12 4.28
N THR A 11 8.20 0.78 5.43
CA THR A 11 7.25 1.87 5.66
C THR A 11 7.55 3.05 4.74
N GLU A 12 8.81 3.46 4.62
CA GLU A 12 9.23 4.51 3.68
C GLU A 12 8.91 4.16 2.22
N ILE A 13 9.18 2.90 1.81
CA ILE A 13 8.90 2.44 0.45
C ILE A 13 7.39 2.42 0.20
N LYS A 14 6.60 1.97 1.18
CA LYS A 14 5.13 1.97 1.13
C LYS A 14 4.59 3.38 0.88
N GLU A 15 5.08 4.37 1.61
CA GLU A 15 4.69 5.78 1.44
C GLU A 15 5.06 6.29 0.05
N GLN A 16 6.29 6.02 -0.43
CA GLN A 16 6.72 6.39 -1.78
C GLN A 16 5.87 5.71 -2.87
N MET A 17 5.48 4.46 -2.69
CA MET A 17 4.59 3.76 -3.61
C MET A 17 3.22 4.45 -3.69
N LEU A 18 2.66 4.87 -2.56
CA LEU A 18 1.38 5.58 -2.51
C LEU A 18 1.46 6.96 -3.16
N GLU A 19 2.53 7.72 -2.90
CA GLU A 19 2.76 9.01 -3.54
C GLU A 19 2.87 8.89 -5.07
N LEU A 20 3.65 7.92 -5.54
CA LEU A 20 3.81 7.65 -6.97
C LEU A 20 2.51 7.16 -7.62
N LEU A 21 1.74 6.33 -6.92
CA LEU A 21 0.45 5.84 -7.39
C LEU A 21 -0.56 6.99 -7.55
N GLU A 22 -0.60 7.89 -6.57
CA GLU A 22 -1.45 9.08 -6.61
C GLU A 22 -1.04 10.02 -7.75
N ALA A 23 0.25 10.31 -7.86
CA ALA A 23 0.80 11.13 -8.94
C ALA A 23 0.47 10.55 -10.32
N ALA A 24 0.58 9.23 -10.50
CA ALA A 24 0.22 8.56 -11.74
C ALA A 24 -1.26 8.73 -12.10
N LYS A 25 -2.17 8.64 -11.11
CA LYS A 25 -3.61 8.88 -11.31
C LYS A 25 -3.88 10.33 -11.66
N ASP A 26 -3.19 11.27 -11.03
CA ASP A 26 -3.44 12.70 -11.18
C ASP A 26 -2.92 13.31 -12.48
N LEU A 27 -1.96 12.65 -13.14
CA LEU A 27 -1.58 12.95 -14.53
C LEU A 27 -2.73 12.72 -15.53
N LEU A 28 -3.74 11.94 -15.17
CA LEU A 28 -4.88 11.70 -16.05
C LEU A 28 -5.84 12.90 -16.03
N PRO A 29 -6.30 13.38 -17.19
CA PRO A 29 -7.33 14.40 -17.26
C PRO A 29 -8.65 13.86 -16.72
N GLU A 30 -9.48 14.75 -16.18
CA GLU A 30 -10.83 14.38 -15.74
C GLU A 30 -11.66 13.78 -16.87
N GLY A 31 -12.43 12.74 -16.55
CA GLY A 31 -13.28 12.00 -17.48
C GLY A 31 -13.13 10.49 -17.37
N THR A 32 -13.73 9.78 -18.33
CA THR A 32 -13.90 8.31 -18.29
C THR A 32 -12.58 7.55 -18.13
N THR A 33 -11.47 8.06 -18.69
CA THR A 33 -10.16 7.41 -18.53
C THR A 33 -9.67 7.42 -17.09
N LYS A 34 -9.78 8.57 -16.39
CA LYS A 34 -9.40 8.70 -14.98
C LYS A 34 -10.36 7.93 -14.06
N GLU A 35 -11.65 7.92 -14.39
CA GLU A 35 -12.64 7.10 -13.66
C GLU A 35 -12.31 5.61 -13.77
N ARG A 36 -12.01 5.12 -14.98
CA ARG A 36 -11.58 3.72 -15.18
C ARG A 36 -10.29 3.42 -14.43
N ALA A 37 -9.31 4.32 -14.49
CA ALA A 37 -8.07 4.16 -13.72
C ALA A 37 -8.35 4.00 -12.22
N LYS A 38 -9.18 4.89 -11.64
CA LYS A 38 -9.64 4.84 -10.25
C LYS A 38 -10.28 3.50 -9.90
N CYS A 39 -11.19 3.00 -10.74
CA CYS A 39 -11.94 1.77 -10.48
C CYS A 39 -11.16 0.47 -10.74
N TYR A 40 -10.05 0.53 -11.48
CA TYR A 40 -9.26 -0.66 -11.83
C TYR A 40 -7.87 -0.60 -11.20
N TRP A 41 -6.85 -0.24 -11.96
CA TRP A 41 -5.46 -0.40 -11.52
C TRP A 41 -5.15 0.41 -10.25
N TYR A 42 -5.72 1.61 -10.10
CA TYR A 42 -5.46 2.43 -8.91
C TYR A 42 -6.03 1.77 -7.66
N ALA A 43 -7.30 1.34 -7.72
CA ALA A 43 -7.92 0.59 -6.64
C ALA A 43 -7.13 -0.69 -6.31
N HIS A 44 -6.85 -1.54 -7.29
CA HIS A 44 -6.15 -2.80 -7.06
C HIS A 44 -4.77 -2.64 -6.45
N ILE A 45 -3.99 -1.65 -6.89
CA ILE A 45 -2.67 -1.40 -6.32
C ILE A 45 -2.82 -0.83 -4.91
N LYS A 46 -3.73 0.13 -4.68
CA LYS A 46 -3.94 0.72 -3.37
C LYS A 46 -4.40 -0.32 -2.34
N THR A 47 -5.28 -1.25 -2.71
CA THR A 47 -5.75 -2.33 -1.83
C THR A 47 -4.74 -3.46 -1.62
N ALA A 48 -3.69 -3.54 -2.43
CA ALA A 48 -2.54 -4.41 -2.18
C ALA A 48 -1.53 -3.77 -1.22
N ILE A 49 -1.49 -2.44 -1.16
CA ILE A 49 -0.58 -1.68 -0.29
C ILE A 49 -1.21 -1.49 1.10
N LEU A 50 -2.42 -0.95 1.14
CA LEU A 50 -3.10 -0.54 2.36
C LEU A 50 -4.12 -1.57 2.82
N LYS A 51 -4.14 -1.83 4.12
CA LYS A 51 -5.21 -2.61 4.77
C LYS A 51 -6.52 -1.82 4.85
N GLU A 52 -6.41 -0.52 5.17
CA GLU A 52 -7.55 0.39 5.24
C GLU A 52 -7.65 1.24 3.96
N HIS A 53 -8.75 1.13 3.24
CA HIS A 53 -8.95 1.83 1.97
C HIS A 53 -10.45 2.05 1.66
N GLU A 54 -10.73 2.98 0.74
CA GLU A 54 -12.10 3.34 0.33
C GLU A 54 -12.75 2.39 -0.69
N PHE A 55 -11.99 1.42 -1.21
CA PHE A 55 -12.45 0.53 -2.28
C PHE A 55 -13.20 -0.71 -1.79
N LEU A 56 -14.05 -1.27 -2.66
CA LEU A 56 -14.77 -2.52 -2.39
C LEU A 56 -13.87 -3.73 -2.71
N GLY A 57 -13.71 -4.61 -1.72
CA GLY A 57 -12.79 -5.75 -1.81
C GLY A 57 -11.35 -5.34 -1.53
N GLY A 58 -10.51 -6.31 -1.14
CA GLY A 58 -9.11 -6.06 -0.75
C GLY A 58 -8.21 -7.21 -1.16
N SER A 59 -6.90 -7.02 -0.97
CA SER A 59 -5.94 -8.14 -1.04
C SER A 59 -6.12 -9.07 0.16
N LEU A 60 -5.76 -10.34 -0.01
CA LEU A 60 -5.70 -11.29 1.11
C LEU A 60 -4.55 -10.96 2.08
N VAL A 61 -3.48 -10.36 1.56
CA VAL A 61 -2.32 -9.91 2.31
C VAL A 61 -1.86 -8.58 1.71
N THR A 62 -1.73 -7.57 2.56
CA THR A 62 -1.28 -6.21 2.19
C THR A 62 0.14 -5.94 2.64
N VAL A 63 0.75 -4.85 2.15
CA VAL A 63 2.06 -4.39 2.67
C VAL A 63 1.96 -4.02 4.15
N ASP A 64 0.82 -3.44 4.59
CA ASP A 64 0.55 -3.20 6.01
C ASP A 64 0.54 -4.48 6.84
N ASP A 65 -0.06 -5.56 6.33
CA ASP A 65 -0.05 -6.86 7.03
C ASP A 65 1.37 -7.40 7.15
N THR A 66 2.17 -7.36 6.08
CA THR A 66 3.58 -7.79 6.12
C THR A 66 4.42 -6.96 7.11
N ILE A 67 4.21 -5.65 7.18
CA ILE A 67 4.91 -4.79 8.15
C ILE A 67 4.49 -5.17 9.59
N SER A 68 3.21 -5.44 9.81
CA SER A 68 2.69 -5.83 11.12
C SER A 68 3.24 -7.19 11.56
N GLU A 69 3.26 -8.18 10.67
CA GLU A 69 3.84 -9.52 10.91
C GLU A 69 5.32 -9.43 11.30
N LEU A 70 6.12 -8.59 10.62
CA LEU A 70 7.52 -8.35 10.97
C LEU A 70 7.69 -7.72 12.36
N GLY A 71 6.72 -6.90 12.79
CA GLY A 71 6.71 -6.28 14.11
C GLY A 71 6.41 -7.30 15.21
N GLU A 72 5.40 -8.15 15.01
CA GLU A 72 5.00 -9.21 15.93
C GLU A 72 6.13 -10.25 16.12
N ASP A 73 6.77 -10.69 15.03
CA ASP A 73 7.93 -11.60 15.06
C ASP A 73 9.13 -10.99 15.83
N SER A 74 9.18 -9.66 15.99
CA SER A 74 10.25 -8.99 16.74
C SER A 74 10.00 -8.91 18.25
N GLU A 75 8.73 -9.00 18.68
CA GLU A 75 8.33 -8.95 20.09
C GLU A 75 8.31 -10.33 20.76
N GLU A 76 8.15 -11.41 19.99
CA GLU A 76 8.18 -12.79 20.52
C GLU A 76 9.60 -13.32 20.84
N ASP A 77 10.64 -12.65 20.34
CA ASP A 77 12.07 -12.98 20.57
C ASP A 77 12.72 -12.21 21.75
N GLU A 78 11.95 -11.41 22.53
CA GLU A 78 12.36 -10.78 23.80
C GLU A 78 11.87 -11.55 25.05
#